data_AF-A0A379WJI0-F1
#
_entry.id   AF-A0A379WJI0-F1
#
_cell.length_a   1.000
_cell.length_b   1.000
_cell.length_c   1.000
_cell.angle_alpha   90.00
_cell.angle_beta   90.00
_cell.angle_gamma   90.00
#
_symmetry.space_group_name_H-M   'P 1'
#
loop_
_entity.id
_entity.type
_entity.pdbx_description
1 polymer ?
#
loop_
_entity_poly.entity_id
_entity_poly.type
_entity_poly.pdbx_seq_one_letter_code
_entity_poly.pdbx_strand_id
1 'polypeptide(L)'
;MVRKSELIEATWSEVNFNSLEWRIPGEGMKMDNLLPLSKSKQALAMFEELKFLAGDSPYVFPNRHDYRRPLSNTTLNCAVRTLDLNVRDFVIHDFRRTASTLLHKQGYN
;
A
#
# COMPACT_ATOMS: atom_id res chain seq x y z
N MET A 1 0.86 -5.54 -7.85
CA MET A 1 0.03 -4.43 -7.35
C MET A 1 -0.80 -4.94 -6.17
N VAL A 2 -1.22 -4.05 -5.27
CA VAL A 2 -1.95 -4.41 -4.03
C VAL A 2 -3.36 -3.83 -4.01
N ARG A 3 -4.27 -4.48 -3.28
CA ARG A 3 -5.63 -4.00 -3.05
C ARG A 3 -5.65 -2.98 -1.91
N LYS A 4 -6.73 -2.22 -1.86
CA LYS A 4 -6.97 -1.23 -0.79
C LYS A 4 -6.97 -1.87 0.60
N SER A 5 -7.67 -2.99 0.78
CA SER A 5 -7.75 -3.69 2.07
C SER A 5 -6.38 -4.22 2.49
N GLU A 6 -5.66 -4.86 1.56
CA GLU A 6 -4.28 -5.35 1.79
C GLU A 6 -3.35 -4.22 2.23
N LEU A 7 -3.45 -3.03 1.62
CA LEU A 7 -2.65 -1.87 2.00
C LEU A 7 -3.01 -1.32 3.39
N ILE A 8 -4.30 -1.32 3.73
CA ILE A 8 -4.77 -0.81 5.02
C ILE A 8 -4.36 -1.73 6.17
N GLU A 9 -4.53 -3.03 5.98
CA GLU A 9 -4.23 -4.05 6.99
C GLU A 9 -2.75 -4.43 7.05
N ALA A 10 -1.91 -3.85 6.17
CA ALA A 10 -0.49 -4.15 6.07
C ALA A 10 0.23 -3.97 7.42
N THR A 11 0.97 -5.00 7.82
CA THR A 11 1.76 -4.99 9.06
C THR A 11 3.26 -4.94 8.79
N TRP A 12 4.03 -4.41 9.74
CA TRP A 12 5.50 -4.40 9.60
C TRP A 12 6.11 -5.80 9.60
N SER A 13 5.44 -6.80 10.18
CA SER A 13 5.88 -8.20 10.10
C SER A 13 5.84 -8.79 8.69
N GLU A 14 5.07 -8.18 7.79
CA GLU A 14 4.99 -8.59 6.38
C GLU A 14 6.10 -7.95 5.52
N VAL A 15 6.74 -6.90 6.02
CA VAL A 15 7.76 -6.13 5.28
C VAL A 15 9.15 -6.54 5.77
N ASN A 16 9.92 -7.15 4.89
CA ASN A 16 11.30 -7.53 5.15
C ASN A 16 12.25 -6.52 4.50
N PHE A 17 12.85 -5.65 5.31
CA PHE A 17 13.82 -4.66 4.84
C PHE A 17 15.20 -5.25 4.52
N ASN A 18 15.49 -6.50 4.90
CA ASN A 18 16.73 -7.19 4.51
C ASN A 18 16.60 -7.81 3.11
N SER A 19 15.48 -8.49 2.83
CA SER A 19 15.21 -9.04 1.49
C SER A 19 14.56 -8.02 0.54
N LEU A 20 14.16 -6.85 1.03
CA LEU A 20 13.50 -5.77 0.29
C LEU A 20 12.20 -6.24 -0.36
N GLU A 21 11.37 -6.92 0.42
CA GLU A 21 10.13 -7.55 -0.01
C GLU A 21 8.99 -7.25 0.96
N TRP A 22 7.78 -7.11 0.42
CA TRP A 22 6.56 -7.10 1.20
C TRP A 22 5.73 -8.34 0.83
N ARG A 23 5.53 -9.22 1.80
CA ARG A 23 4.76 -10.46 1.64
C ARG A 23 3.33 -10.24 2.14
N ILE A 24 2.40 -10.17 1.21
CA ILE A 24 0.98 -9.97 1.50
C ILE A 24 0.35 -11.36 1.66
N PRO A 25 -0.19 -11.69 2.84
CA PRO A 25 -0.81 -12.99 3.07
C PRO A 25 -2.05 -13.15 2.20
N GLY A 26 -2.21 -14.33 1.58
CA GLY A 26 -3.42 -14.67 0.86
C GLY A 26 -4.60 -14.88 1.81
N GLU A 27 -5.77 -14.34 1.46
CA GLU A 27 -7.00 -14.67 2.18
C GLU A 27 -7.55 -16.04 1.74
N GLY A 28 -7.59 -17.00 2.67
CA GLY A 28 -8.19 -18.32 2.45
C GLY A 28 -7.36 -19.23 1.54
N MET A 29 -7.92 -19.63 0.40
CA MET A 29 -7.25 -20.50 -0.59
C MET A 29 -6.35 -19.74 -1.58
N LYS A 30 -6.23 -18.41 -1.45
CA LYS A 30 -5.40 -17.61 -2.36
C LYS A 30 -3.93 -17.73 -1.96
N MET A 31 -3.05 -17.81 -2.96
CA MET A 31 -1.60 -17.75 -2.73
C MET A 31 -1.21 -16.37 -2.17
N ASP A 32 -0.17 -16.39 -1.33
CA ASP A 32 0.51 -15.18 -0.92
C ASP A 32 1.04 -14.41 -2.13
N ASN A 33 0.95 -13.09 -2.05
CA ASN A 33 1.49 -12.20 -3.06
C ASN A 33 2.79 -11.59 -2.53
N LEU A 34 3.89 -11.82 -3.24
CA LEU A 34 5.18 -11.24 -2.90
C LEU A 34 5.44 -10.00 -3.76
N LEU A 35 5.57 -8.84 -3.11
CA LEU A 35 5.87 -7.58 -3.77
C LEU A 35 7.35 -7.22 -3.56
N PRO A 36 8.20 -7.25 -4.61
CA PRO A 36 9.61 -6.90 -4.47
C PRO A 36 9.78 -5.37 -4.42
N LEU A 37 9.96 -4.82 -3.22
CA LEU A 37 10.22 -3.38 -3.02
C LEU A 37 11.53 -2.94 -3.67
N SER A 38 12.50 -3.85 -3.81
CA SER A 38 13.76 -3.62 -4.54
C SER A 38 13.58 -3.15 -5.99
N LYS A 39 12.43 -3.42 -6.63
CA LYS A 39 12.12 -2.97 -7.99
C LYS A 39 11.70 -1.51 -8.07
N SER A 40 11.44 -0.85 -6.95
CA SER A 40 11.09 0.58 -6.90
C SER A 40 11.78 1.25 -5.71
N LYS A 41 12.86 2.00 -6.01
CA LYS A 41 13.57 2.80 -5.01
C LYS A 41 12.65 3.80 -4.30
N GLN A 42 11.65 4.33 -5.03
CA GLN A 42 10.65 5.24 -4.48
C GLN A 42 9.76 4.53 -3.45
N ALA A 43 9.27 3.33 -3.76
CA ALA A 43 8.46 2.56 -2.83
C ALA A 43 9.27 2.18 -1.59
N LEU A 44 10.50 1.71 -1.75
CA LEU A 44 11.38 1.38 -0.61
C LEU A 44 11.58 2.58 0.31
N ALA A 45 11.94 3.74 -0.23
CA ALA A 45 12.13 4.97 0.57
C ALA A 45 10.85 5.38 1.33
N MET A 46 9.68 5.26 0.70
CA MET A 46 8.40 5.52 1.36
C MET A 46 8.14 4.54 2.52
N PHE A 47 8.46 3.26 2.36
CA PHE A 47 8.30 2.27 3.44
C PHE A 47 9.27 2.53 4.60
N GLU A 48 10.50 2.96 4.33
CA GLU A 48 11.48 3.36 5.35
C GLU A 48 11.01 4.59 6.13
N GLU A 49 10.51 5.62 5.44
CA GLU A 49 9.94 6.82 6.07
C GLU A 49 8.71 6.47 6.92
N LEU A 50 7.78 5.67 6.38
CA LEU A 50 6.61 5.20 7.11
C LEU A 50 7.01 4.40 8.35
N LYS A 51 8.08 3.60 8.29
CA LYS A 51 8.56 2.82 9.43
C LYS A 51 9.02 3.72 10.56
N PHE A 52 9.71 4.82 10.23
CA PHE A 52 10.11 5.83 11.21
C PHE A 52 8.90 6.57 11.80
N LEU A 53 7.91 6.92 10.97
CA LEU A 53 6.71 7.66 11.39
C LEU A 53 5.72 6.81 12.21
N ALA A 54 5.68 5.50 11.99
CA ALA A 54 4.72 4.60 12.63
C ALA A 54 4.97 4.36 14.13
N GLY A 55 6.17 4.68 14.64
CA GLY A 55 6.56 4.43 16.03
C GLY A 55 6.36 2.96 16.41
N ASP A 56 5.63 2.73 17.50
CA ASP A 56 5.34 1.38 18.03
C ASP A 56 4.12 0.69 17.38
N SER A 57 3.55 1.27 16.32
CA SER A 57 2.44 0.62 15.61
C SER A 57 2.88 -0.68 14.95
N PRO A 58 2.08 -1.76 15.03
CA PRO A 58 2.30 -2.94 14.20
C PRO A 58 1.91 -2.72 12.73
N TYR A 59 1.12 -1.68 12.43
CA TYR A 59 0.59 -1.39 11.09
C TYR A 59 1.47 -0.39 10.32
N VAL A 60 1.52 -0.56 9.00
CA VAL A 60 2.19 0.39 8.09
C VAL A 60 1.44 1.72 8.04
N PHE A 61 0.10 1.65 8.03
CA PHE A 61 -0.78 2.82 8.09
C PHE A 61 -1.62 2.78 9.38
N PRO A 62 -1.09 3.28 10.51
CA PRO A 62 -1.81 3.30 11.77
C PRO A 62 -3.01 4.25 11.75
N ASN A 63 -4.02 3.94 12.58
CA ASN A 63 -5.05 4.91 12.92
C ASN A 63 -4.46 6.06 13.74
N ARG A 64 -4.94 7.28 13.49
CA ARG A 64 -4.52 8.49 14.22
C ARG A 64 -4.82 8.45 15.72
N HIS A 65 -5.91 7.82 16.13
CA HIS A 65 -6.36 7.82 17.53
C HIS A 65 -5.92 6.57 18.31
N ASP A 66 -5.78 5.44 17.62
CA ASP A 66 -5.36 4.17 18.20
C ASP A 66 -4.33 3.50 17.28
N TYR A 67 -3.05 3.71 17.56
CA TYR A 67 -1.94 3.19 16.76
C TYR A 67 -1.91 1.65 16.69
N ARG A 68 -2.68 0.95 17.54
CA ARG A 68 -2.83 -0.51 17.49
C ARG A 68 -3.92 -0.98 16.53
N ARG A 69 -4.54 -0.06 15.78
CA ARG A 69 -5.52 -0.34 14.73
C ARG A 69 -5.05 0.21 13.40
N PRO A 70 -5.45 -0.40 12.29
CA PRO A 70 -5.16 0.14 10.97
C PRO A 70 -5.99 1.40 10.71
N LEU A 71 -5.57 2.13 9.69
CA LEU A 71 -6.30 3.25 9.10
C LEU A 71 -7.73 2.83 8.73
N SER A 72 -8.70 3.75 8.79
CA SER A 72 -10.06 3.41 8.37
C SER A 72 -10.15 3.24 6.85
N ASN A 73 -11.07 2.39 6.40
CA ASN A 73 -11.35 2.21 4.97
C ASN A 73 -11.68 3.51 4.23
N THR A 74 -12.25 4.52 4.87
CA THR A 74 -12.60 5.78 4.19
C THR A 74 -11.42 6.74 4.10
N THR A 75 -10.47 6.67 5.02
CA THR A 75 -9.38 7.65 5.16
C THR A 75 -8.52 7.75 3.91
N LEU A 76 -8.16 6.63 3.25
CA LEU A 76 -7.40 6.68 2.00
C LEU A 76 -8.15 7.44 0.89
N ASN A 77 -9.46 7.21 0.74
CA ASN A 77 -10.25 7.93 -0.26
C ASN A 77 -10.36 9.42 0.07
N CYS A 78 -10.45 9.78 1.36
CA CYS A 78 -10.40 11.18 1.78
C CYS A 78 -9.04 11.81 1.43
N ALA A 79 -7.92 11.12 1.67
CA ALA A 79 -6.59 11.61 1.31
C ALA A 79 -6.41 11.76 -0.21
N VAL A 80 -7.00 10.87 -1.03
CA VAL A 80 -6.98 11.03 -2.49
C VAL A 80 -7.75 12.26 -2.93
N ARG A 81 -8.91 12.56 -2.31
CA ARG A 81 -9.68 13.76 -2.61
C ARG A 81 -8.94 15.06 -2.28
N THR A 82 -8.01 15.05 -1.32
CA THR A 82 -7.21 16.24 -0.99
C THR A 82 -6.08 16.50 -1.99
N LEU A 83 -5.77 15.56 -2.89
CA LEU A 83 -4.74 15.76 -3.92
C LEU A 83 -5.19 16.70 -5.05
N ASP A 84 -6.46 17.11 -5.07
CA ASP A 84 -7.07 17.98 -6.09
C ASP A 84 -6.69 17.58 -7.52
N LEU A 85 -6.73 16.28 -7.77
CA LEU A 85 -6.59 15.74 -9.11
C LEU A 85 -7.82 16.21 -9.86
N ASN A 86 -7.65 17.04 -10.90
CA ASN A 86 -8.73 17.59 -11.73
C ASN A 86 -9.44 16.50 -12.57
N VAL A 87 -10.01 15.52 -11.86
CA VAL A 87 -10.59 14.26 -12.32
C VAL A 87 -11.77 13.98 -11.39
N ARG A 88 -12.97 13.95 -11.97
CA ARG A 88 -14.20 13.70 -11.22
C ARG A 88 -14.19 12.28 -10.63
N ASP A 89 -14.61 12.16 -9.36
CA ASP A 89 -14.84 10.91 -8.63
C ASP A 89 -13.63 9.96 -8.51
N PHE A 90 -12.40 10.50 -8.54
CA PHE A 90 -11.19 9.70 -8.43
C PHE A 90 -10.97 9.13 -7.01
N VAL A 91 -10.75 7.82 -6.91
CA VAL A 91 -10.55 7.09 -5.65
C VAL A 91 -9.31 6.20 -5.70
N ILE A 92 -8.94 5.60 -4.56
CA ILE A 92 -7.71 4.79 -4.45
C ILE A 92 -7.66 3.62 -5.46
N HIS A 93 -8.81 3.07 -5.86
CA HIS A 93 -8.89 1.99 -6.85
C HIS A 93 -8.41 2.44 -8.24
N ASP A 94 -8.62 3.70 -8.60
CA ASP A 94 -8.27 4.23 -9.93
C ASP A 94 -6.77 4.30 -10.15
N PHE A 95 -5.97 4.48 -9.09
CA PHE A 95 -4.51 4.34 -9.16
C PHE A 95 -4.11 2.94 -9.64
N ARG A 96 -4.73 1.89 -9.07
CA ARG A 96 -4.46 0.51 -9.48
C ARG A 96 -4.85 0.26 -10.93
N ARG A 97 -6.00 0.78 -11.37
CA ARG A 97 -6.44 0.67 -12.77
C ARG A 97 -5.46 1.36 -13.72
N THR A 98 -5.04 2.58 -13.37
CA THR A 98 -4.09 3.38 -14.15
C THR A 98 -2.73 2.67 -14.26
N ALA A 99 -2.19 2.21 -13.13
CA ALA A 99 -0.93 1.45 -13.09
C ALA A 99 -1.01 0.17 -13.93
N SER A 100 -2.12 -0.59 -13.84
CA SER A 100 -2.34 -1.78 -14.67
C SER A 100 -2.29 -1.46 -16.16
N THR A 101 -2.95 -0.39 -16.59
CA THR A 101 -2.97 0.03 -18.00
C THR A 101 -1.58 0.48 -18.46
N LEU A 102 -0.85 1.23 -17.64
CA LEU A 102 0.51 1.67 -17.98
C LEU A 102 1.49 0.50 -18.07
N LEU A 103 1.45 -0.43 -17.11
CA LEU A 103 2.31 -1.61 -17.10
C LEU A 103 2.03 -2.52 -18.30
N HIS A 104 0.75 -2.76 -18.62
CA HIS A 104 0.35 -3.52 -19.81
C HIS A 104 0.86 -2.86 -21.10
N LYS A 105 0.76 -1.53 -21.21
CA LYS A 105 1.31 -0.77 -22.36
C LYS A 105 2.84 -0.88 -22.47
N GLN A 106 3.53 -1.12 -21.37
CA GLN A 106 4.97 -1.34 -21.32
C GLN A 106 5.38 -2.81 -21.52
N GLY A 107 4.41 -3.71 -21.78
CA GLY A 107 4.67 -5.13 -22.03
C GLY A 107 4.77 -6.00 -20.77
N TYR A 108 4.41 -5.47 -19.60
CA TYR A 108 4.26 -6.26 -18.37
C TYR A 108 2.84 -6.85 -18.34
N ASN A 109 2.74 -8.18 -18.47
CA ASN A 109 1.50 -8.95 -18.30
C ASN A 109 1.49 -9.69 -16.97
#